data_AF-I1C6D5-F1
#
_entry.id   AF-I1C6D5-F1
#
_cell.length_a   1.000
_cell.length_b   1.000
_cell.length_c   1.000
_cell.angle_alpha   90.00
_cell.angle_beta   90.00
_cell.angle_gamma   90.00
#
_symmetry.space_group_name_H-M   'P 1'
#
loop_
_entity.id
_entity.type
_entity.pdbx_description
1 polymer ?
#
loop_
_entity_poly.entity_id
_entity_poly.type
_entity_poly.pdbx_seq_one_letter_code
_entity_poly.pdbx_strand_id
1 'polypeptide(L)'
;MQDRFDIFLLDTDMSRTRFDPIIGRGFKIEKGIIWHMEFLYTESASRDRILLALVVYNDVEKLCRVIVYFIDASDIQKIRIERIGRLPLESNTPLPVLLIPLQFQFESFVLVTEQQACLLTSDDVACGNVLYPNSPIPRTFATMECSAEGHLFKLYISSSGEIQWFFIDAVNPISQSMCMLGTAISVNQDDSIRNDILLYAGECANSQVIAVPCYDIDEWPASKIIVLQDLINRAPITDVQIMPEISGEQDAFIACSGMGKQGSLTIMTHGVATSTLACSKAQWKGITRLWSINDLSSSPQDTPGLLASSSIDSKFLVVKG
;
A
#
# COMPACT_ATOMS: atom_id res chain seq x y z
N MET A 1 25.94 -7.01 -19.58
CA MET A 1 25.96 -6.94 -18.10
C MET A 1 25.60 -8.31 -17.51
N GLN A 2 25.89 -8.61 -16.23
CA GLN A 2 25.46 -9.87 -15.58
C GLN A 2 24.99 -9.58 -14.16
N ASP A 3 23.81 -10.10 -13.81
CA ASP A 3 23.25 -10.01 -12.47
C ASP A 3 23.27 -11.38 -11.79
N ARG A 4 23.43 -11.35 -10.46
CA ARG A 4 23.39 -12.52 -9.61
C ARG A 4 22.18 -12.43 -8.71
N PHE A 5 21.45 -13.53 -8.57
CA PHE A 5 20.45 -13.68 -7.52
C PHE A 5 20.83 -14.83 -6.57
N ASP A 6 20.51 -14.63 -5.30
CA ASP A 6 20.76 -15.58 -4.22
C ASP A 6 19.42 -16.06 -3.66
N ILE A 7 19.34 -17.36 -3.38
CA ILE A 7 18.19 -18.02 -2.75
C ILE A 7 18.60 -18.43 -1.35
N PHE A 8 17.82 -17.99 -0.37
CA PHE A 8 18.02 -18.31 1.03
C PHE A 8 16.85 -19.17 1.52
N LEU A 9 17.16 -20.33 2.10
CA LEU A 9 16.17 -21.11 2.83
C LEU A 9 16.19 -20.67 4.28
N LEU A 10 15.02 -20.30 4.78
CA LEU A 10 14.85 -19.83 6.14
C LEU A 10 14.41 -20.98 7.06
N ASP A 11 14.96 -21.00 8.28
CA ASP A 11 14.48 -21.86 9.36
C ASP A 11 13.11 -21.37 9.85
N THR A 12 12.21 -22.32 10.13
CA THR A 12 10.93 -22.01 10.79
C THR A 12 11.10 -21.86 12.30
N ASP A 13 12.10 -22.53 12.89
CA ASP A 13 12.32 -22.55 14.33
C ASP A 13 13.42 -21.57 14.74
N MET A 14 13.04 -20.31 14.90
CA MET A 14 13.96 -19.27 15.38
C MET A 14 14.22 -19.42 16.89
N SER A 15 15.42 -19.85 17.25
CA SER A 15 15.89 -19.80 18.65
C SER A 15 16.43 -18.42 19.00
N ARG A 16 16.05 -17.88 20.18
CA ARG A 16 16.63 -16.65 20.74
C ARG A 16 18.15 -16.73 20.94
N THR A 17 18.74 -17.93 20.94
CA THR A 17 20.18 -18.15 21.15
C THR A 17 20.99 -18.21 19.85
N ARG A 18 20.34 -18.34 18.67
CA ARG A 18 21.03 -18.45 17.38
C ARG A 18 20.29 -17.62 16.33
N PHE A 19 20.85 -16.46 16.02
CA PHE A 19 20.25 -15.45 15.12
C PHE A 19 20.69 -15.63 13.65
N ASP A 20 20.99 -16.86 13.22
CA ASP A 20 21.21 -17.15 11.80
C ASP A 20 19.99 -17.90 11.27
N PRO A 21 19.06 -17.20 10.61
CA PRO A 21 17.85 -17.82 10.10
C PRO A 21 18.09 -18.62 8.83
N ILE A 22 19.29 -18.58 8.24
CA ILE A 22 19.57 -19.15 6.93
C ILE A 22 20.11 -20.57 7.08
N ILE A 23 19.29 -21.57 6.74
CA ILE A 23 19.67 -22.98 6.79
C ILE A 23 20.30 -23.48 5.48
N GLY A 24 19.96 -22.84 4.35
CA GLY A 24 20.45 -23.21 3.03
C GLY A 24 20.66 -22.00 2.12
N ARG A 25 21.62 -22.10 1.20
CA ARG A 25 21.98 -21.04 0.26
C ARG A 25 22.21 -21.61 -1.14
N GLY A 26 21.66 -20.97 -2.15
CA GLY A 26 21.89 -21.26 -3.55
C GLY A 26 22.05 -19.95 -4.31
N PHE A 27 22.70 -19.98 -5.47
CA PHE A 27 22.81 -18.78 -6.31
C PHE A 27 22.86 -19.15 -7.78
N LYS A 28 22.49 -18.18 -8.62
CA LYS A 28 22.66 -18.27 -10.07
C LYS A 28 23.08 -16.90 -10.62
N ILE A 29 23.82 -16.95 -11.72
CA ILE A 29 24.19 -15.77 -12.49
C ILE A 29 23.41 -15.81 -13.80
N GLU A 30 22.73 -14.72 -14.12
CA GLU A 30 21.99 -14.56 -15.36
C GLU A 30 22.63 -13.46 -16.22
N LYS A 31 22.59 -13.66 -17.54
CA LYS A 31 23.13 -12.69 -18.49
C LYS A 31 22.07 -11.64 -18.81
N GLY A 32 22.29 -10.42 -18.33
CA GLY A 32 21.37 -9.29 -18.48
C GLY A 32 21.20 -8.56 -17.15
N ILE A 33 20.21 -7.68 -17.12
CA ILE A 33 19.76 -6.95 -15.94
C ILE A 33 18.43 -7.55 -15.49
N ILE A 34 18.34 -7.98 -14.24
CA ILE A 34 17.11 -8.49 -13.65
C ILE A 34 16.24 -7.29 -13.26
N TRP A 35 15.05 -7.17 -13.86
CA TRP A 35 14.10 -6.09 -13.57
C TRP A 35 13.06 -6.49 -12.53
N HIS A 36 12.53 -7.71 -12.65
CA HIS A 36 11.51 -8.25 -11.74
C HIS A 36 11.85 -9.69 -11.38
N MET A 37 11.49 -10.08 -10.16
CA MET A 37 11.73 -11.42 -9.63
C MET A 37 10.63 -11.77 -8.64
N GLU A 38 9.86 -12.83 -8.94
CA GLU A 38 8.74 -13.27 -8.09
C GLU A 38 8.65 -14.79 -8.02
N PHE A 39 8.32 -15.29 -6.84
CA PHE A 39 8.01 -16.71 -6.64
C PHE A 39 6.58 -17.01 -7.11
N LEU A 40 6.42 -18.09 -7.88
CA LEU A 40 5.11 -18.54 -8.33
C LEU A 40 4.47 -19.46 -7.28
N TYR A 41 3.15 -19.40 -7.16
CA TYR A 41 2.40 -20.31 -6.32
C TYR A 41 2.35 -21.69 -6.95
N THR A 42 2.65 -22.73 -6.19
CA THR A 42 2.61 -24.13 -6.63
C THR A 42 1.53 -24.90 -5.88
N GLU A 43 1.00 -25.97 -6.46
CA GLU A 43 -0.02 -26.83 -5.81
C GLU A 43 0.46 -27.42 -4.48
N SER A 44 1.75 -27.77 -4.42
CA SER A 44 2.37 -28.31 -3.23
C SER A 44 3.20 -27.25 -2.52
N ALA A 45 3.05 -27.19 -1.19
CA ALA A 45 3.96 -26.45 -0.30
C ALA A 45 5.28 -27.20 -0.06
N SER A 46 5.62 -28.14 -0.93
CA SER A 46 6.79 -29.00 -0.79
C SER A 46 8.04 -28.26 -1.26
N ARG A 47 9.17 -28.54 -0.59
CA ARG A 47 10.46 -27.88 -0.88
C ARG A 47 11.11 -28.37 -2.18
N ASP A 48 10.55 -29.40 -2.80
CA ASP A 48 11.09 -30.04 -4.01
C ASP A 48 10.68 -29.33 -5.31
N ARG A 49 9.67 -28.45 -5.27
CA ARG A 49 9.17 -27.73 -6.46
C ARG A 49 8.84 -26.29 -6.11
N ILE A 50 9.87 -25.45 -6.12
CA ILE A 50 9.73 -23.99 -6.01
C ILE A 50 10.00 -23.38 -7.39
N LEU A 51 9.11 -22.49 -7.83
CA LEU A 51 9.25 -21.81 -9.12
C LEU A 51 9.54 -20.32 -8.91
N LEU A 52 10.54 -19.82 -9.64
CA LEU A 52 10.94 -18.41 -9.63
C LEU A 52 10.89 -17.85 -11.04
N ALA A 53 10.05 -16.86 -11.26
CA ALA A 53 9.96 -16.14 -12.53
C ALA A 53 10.80 -14.86 -12.47
N LEU A 54 11.60 -14.62 -13.51
CA LEU A 54 12.40 -13.41 -13.66
C LEU A 54 12.06 -12.72 -14.98
N VAL A 55 12.03 -11.39 -14.94
CA VAL A 55 12.06 -10.56 -16.15
C VAL A 55 13.48 -10.01 -16.29
N VAL A 56 14.13 -10.36 -17.39
CA VAL A 56 15.55 -10.02 -17.63
C VAL A 56 15.66 -9.22 -18.92
N TYR A 57 16.26 -8.04 -18.82
CA TYR A 57 16.63 -7.23 -19.97
C TYR A 57 18.05 -7.57 -20.43
N ASN A 58 18.19 -7.95 -21.69
CA ASN A 58 19.49 -8.17 -22.30
C ASN A 58 19.94 -6.91 -23.05
N ASP A 59 21.05 -6.32 -22.60
CA ASP A 59 21.64 -5.10 -23.16
C ASP A 59 22.22 -5.30 -24.56
N VAL A 60 22.74 -6.49 -24.86
CA VAL A 60 23.35 -6.83 -26.16
C VAL A 60 22.28 -7.04 -27.22
N GLU A 61 21.25 -7.82 -26.87
CA GLU A 61 20.16 -8.17 -27.79
C GLU A 61 19.05 -7.11 -27.81
N LYS A 62 19.02 -6.20 -26.82
CA LYS A 62 17.97 -5.20 -26.59
C LYS A 62 16.57 -5.83 -26.50
N LEU A 63 16.49 -7.00 -25.86
CA LEU A 63 15.25 -7.75 -25.69
C LEU A 63 15.01 -8.05 -24.22
N CYS A 64 13.76 -7.90 -23.79
CA CYS A 64 13.29 -8.43 -22.52
C CYS A 64 12.95 -9.92 -22.69
N ARG A 65 13.20 -10.71 -21.65
CA ARG A 65 12.86 -12.13 -21.61
C ARG A 65 12.26 -12.47 -20.27
N VAL A 66 11.27 -13.35 -20.29
CA VAL A 66 10.81 -14.04 -19.07
C VAL A 66 11.58 -15.35 -18.95
N ILE A 67 12.14 -15.61 -17.79
CA ILE A 67 12.89 -16.83 -17.50
C ILE A 67 12.30 -17.45 -16.24
N VAL A 68 11.96 -18.73 -16.32
CA VAL A 68 11.46 -19.48 -15.16
C VAL A 68 12.52 -20.46 -14.70
N TYR A 69 12.81 -20.41 -13.40
CA TYR A 69 13.70 -21.33 -12.71
C TYR A 69 12.92 -22.30 -11.83
N PHE A 70 13.36 -23.55 -11.85
CA PHE A 70 13.00 -24.60 -10.92
C PHE A 70 14.05 -24.66 -9.82
N ILE A 71 13.58 -24.68 -8.58
CA ILE A 71 14.41 -24.72 -7.38
C ILE A 71 13.99 -25.95 -6.58
N ASP A 72 14.91 -26.91 -6.47
CA ASP A 72 14.77 -28.06 -5.59
C ASP A 72 15.60 -27.80 -4.32
N ALA A 73 14.88 -27.63 -3.22
CA ALA A 73 15.37 -27.38 -1.88
C ALA A 73 15.14 -28.58 -0.94
N SER A 74 14.95 -29.80 -1.49
CA SER A 74 14.83 -31.03 -0.70
C SER A 74 16.08 -31.32 0.12
N ASP A 75 17.26 -31.04 -0.45
CA ASP A 75 18.55 -31.08 0.25
C ASP A 75 18.99 -29.65 0.60
N ILE A 76 18.90 -29.31 1.88
CA ILE A 76 19.24 -27.99 2.42
C ILE A 76 20.70 -27.61 2.13
N GLN A 77 21.61 -28.60 2.06
CA GLN A 77 23.02 -28.35 1.78
C GLN A 77 23.32 -28.19 0.29
N LYS A 78 22.42 -28.65 -0.58
CA LYS A 78 22.63 -28.68 -2.02
C LYS A 78 21.37 -28.28 -2.79
N ILE A 79 21.02 -27.01 -2.66
CA ILE A 79 19.94 -26.40 -3.43
C ILE A 79 20.27 -26.47 -4.92
N ARG A 80 19.39 -27.10 -5.72
CA ARG A 80 19.52 -27.16 -7.18
C ARG A 80 18.68 -26.07 -7.81
N ILE A 81 19.30 -25.28 -8.68
CA ILE A 81 18.65 -24.17 -9.40
C ILE A 81 18.83 -24.42 -10.90
N GLU A 82 17.75 -24.84 -11.54
CA GLU A 82 17.70 -25.24 -12.94
C GLU A 82 16.78 -24.31 -13.73
N ARG A 83 17.18 -23.96 -14.95
CA ARG A 83 16.37 -23.11 -15.81
C ARG A 83 15.39 -24.01 -16.55
N ILE A 84 14.09 -23.78 -16.37
CA ILE A 84 13.03 -24.55 -17.03
C ILE A 84 12.86 -24.05 -18.46
N GLY A 85 12.75 -22.73 -18.60
CA GLY A 85 12.31 -22.11 -19.84
C GLY A 85 12.81 -20.69 -20.01
N ARG A 86 12.67 -20.21 -21.23
CA ARG A 86 12.87 -18.80 -21.57
C ARG A 86 11.86 -18.42 -22.64
N LEU A 87 11.19 -17.29 -22.44
CA LEU A 87 10.27 -16.72 -23.40
C LEU A 87 10.78 -15.32 -23.77
N PRO A 88 11.20 -15.10 -25.03
CA PRO A 88 11.51 -13.75 -25.48
C PRO A 88 10.21 -12.94 -25.54
N LEU A 89 10.24 -11.75 -24.94
CA LEU A 89 9.25 -10.72 -25.25
C LEU A 89 9.64 -10.10 -26.59
N GLU A 90 8.65 -9.63 -27.35
CA GLU A 90 8.91 -9.00 -28.65
C GLU A 90 9.81 -7.76 -28.49
N SER A 91 10.58 -7.42 -29.52
CA SER A 91 11.47 -6.25 -29.47
C SER A 91 10.75 -4.93 -29.25
N ASN A 92 9.47 -4.89 -29.61
CA ASN A 92 8.60 -3.73 -29.45
C ASN A 92 7.67 -3.88 -28.24
N THR A 93 7.84 -4.93 -27.42
CA THR A 93 7.04 -5.08 -26.20
C THR A 93 7.33 -3.91 -25.27
N PRO A 94 6.28 -3.19 -24.81
CA PRO A 94 6.43 -2.11 -23.85
C PRO A 94 7.12 -2.58 -22.58
N LEU A 95 7.74 -1.65 -21.84
CA LEU A 95 8.55 -2.00 -20.68
C LEU A 95 7.71 -2.79 -19.66
N PRO A 96 8.20 -3.95 -19.18
CA PRO A 96 7.57 -4.66 -18.07
C PRO A 96 7.65 -3.84 -16.78
N VAL A 97 6.49 -3.52 -16.22
CA VAL A 97 6.35 -2.68 -15.02
C VAL A 97 6.07 -3.52 -13.78
N LEU A 98 5.30 -4.60 -13.89
CA LEU A 98 4.99 -5.48 -12.76
C LEU A 98 4.98 -6.95 -13.19
N LEU A 99 5.34 -7.81 -12.24
CA LEU A 99 5.20 -9.27 -12.32
C LEU A 99 4.34 -9.70 -11.13
N ILE A 100 3.20 -10.34 -11.37
CA ILE A 100 2.23 -10.67 -10.32
C ILE A 100 1.93 -12.17 -10.34
N PRO A 101 2.40 -12.96 -9.36
CA PRO A 101 2.07 -14.38 -9.27
C PRO A 101 0.60 -14.57 -8.85
N LEU A 102 -0.10 -15.54 -9.46
CA LEU A 102 -1.52 -15.79 -9.21
C LEU A 102 -1.72 -16.88 -8.16
N GLN A 103 -2.51 -16.58 -7.12
CA GLN A 103 -2.81 -17.55 -6.05
C GLN A 103 -3.89 -18.57 -6.43
N PHE A 104 -4.82 -18.19 -7.31
CA PHE A 104 -5.95 -19.03 -7.71
C PHE A 104 -5.63 -19.93 -8.91
N GLN A 105 -4.51 -19.68 -9.60
CA GLN A 105 -4.05 -20.47 -10.73
C GLN A 105 -2.55 -20.75 -10.54
N PHE A 106 -2.25 -21.99 -10.13
CA PHE A 106 -0.88 -22.40 -9.83
C PHE A 106 0.03 -22.30 -11.04
N GLU A 107 1.29 -21.97 -10.78
CA GLU A 107 2.38 -21.79 -11.74
C GLU A 107 2.08 -20.74 -12.82
N SER A 108 1.11 -19.86 -12.58
CA SER A 108 0.73 -18.76 -13.47
C SER A 108 1.03 -17.40 -12.86
N PHE A 109 1.23 -16.42 -13.74
CA PHE A 109 1.48 -15.03 -13.37
C PHE A 109 0.98 -14.07 -14.44
N VAL A 110 0.75 -12.82 -14.03
CA VAL A 110 0.44 -11.72 -14.92
C VAL A 110 1.68 -10.85 -15.07
N LEU A 111 2.08 -10.63 -16.33
CA LEU A 111 3.08 -9.64 -16.68
C LEU A 111 2.38 -8.36 -17.10
N VAL A 112 2.55 -7.29 -16.32
CA VAL A 112 2.00 -5.97 -16.64
C VAL A 112 3.09 -5.15 -17.30
N THR A 113 2.82 -4.67 -18.51
CA THR A 113 3.67 -3.73 -19.25
C THR A 113 3.03 -2.35 -19.22
N GLU A 114 3.68 -1.33 -19.77
CA GLU A 114 3.10 0.02 -19.86
C GLU A 114 1.79 0.10 -20.67
N GLN A 115 1.49 -0.89 -21.52
CA GLN A 115 0.33 -0.84 -22.44
C GLN A 115 -0.65 -1.99 -22.24
N GLN A 116 -0.23 -3.13 -21.71
CA GLN A 116 -1.04 -4.34 -21.65
C GLN A 116 -0.65 -5.23 -20.48
N ALA A 117 -1.61 -6.03 -20.00
CA ALA A 117 -1.37 -7.15 -19.10
C ALA A 117 -1.45 -8.47 -19.88
N CYS A 118 -0.50 -9.36 -19.62
CA CYS A 118 -0.38 -10.66 -20.28
C CYS A 118 -0.46 -11.77 -19.22
N LEU A 119 -1.30 -12.78 -19.44
CA LEU A 119 -1.38 -13.97 -18.59
C LEU A 119 -0.44 -15.04 -19.13
N LEU A 120 0.50 -15.49 -18.31
CA LEU A 120 1.52 -16.48 -18.67
C LEU A 120 1.55 -17.61 -17.65
N THR A 121 1.81 -18.81 -18.14
CA THR A 121 2.09 -19.98 -17.29
C THR A 121 3.57 -20.36 -17.33
N SER A 122 4.03 -21.11 -16.33
CA SER A 122 5.36 -21.73 -16.32
C SER A 122 5.58 -22.58 -17.58
N ASP A 123 4.57 -23.33 -18.01
CA ASP A 123 4.57 -24.18 -19.19
C ASP A 123 4.70 -23.38 -20.49
N ASP A 124 4.03 -22.23 -20.60
CA ASP A 124 4.19 -21.33 -21.74
C ASP A 124 5.66 -20.89 -21.89
N VAL A 125 6.30 -20.56 -20.76
CA VAL A 125 7.73 -20.17 -20.77
C VAL A 125 8.65 -21.35 -21.05
N ALA A 126 8.31 -22.54 -20.56
CA ALA A 126 9.05 -23.78 -20.81
C ALA A 126 9.01 -24.18 -22.29
N CYS A 127 7.83 -24.07 -22.91
CA CYS A 127 7.59 -24.43 -24.31
C CYS A 127 7.97 -23.31 -25.28
N GLY A 128 8.22 -22.10 -24.79
CA GLY A 128 8.46 -20.92 -25.62
C GLY A 128 7.19 -20.49 -26.38
N ASN A 129 6.01 -20.67 -25.77
CA ASN A 129 4.74 -20.29 -26.35
C ASN A 129 4.60 -18.76 -26.36
N VAL A 130 4.61 -18.19 -27.57
CA VAL A 130 4.44 -16.75 -27.80
C VAL A 130 2.97 -16.33 -27.94
N LEU A 131 2.05 -17.30 -27.96
CA LEU A 131 0.61 -17.06 -28.04
C LEU A 131 0.01 -17.20 -26.64
N TYR A 132 -0.12 -16.06 -25.96
CA TYR A 132 -0.69 -15.98 -24.63
C TYR A 132 -1.80 -14.90 -24.58
N PRO A 133 -2.82 -15.08 -23.72
CA PRO A 133 -3.86 -14.08 -23.55
C PRO A 133 -3.29 -12.74 -23.07
N ASN A 134 -3.74 -11.66 -23.68
CA ASN A 134 -3.38 -10.31 -23.30
C ASN A 134 -4.59 -9.38 -23.35
N SER A 135 -4.52 -8.29 -22.59
CA SER A 135 -5.55 -7.25 -22.55
C SER A 135 -4.90 -5.89 -22.40
N PRO A 136 -5.23 -4.90 -23.26
CA PRO A 136 -4.69 -3.57 -23.16
C PRO A 136 -5.14 -2.90 -21.86
N ILE A 137 -4.22 -2.19 -21.20
CA ILE A 137 -4.53 -1.41 -20.00
C ILE A 137 -5.42 -0.24 -20.43
N PRO A 138 -6.59 -0.04 -19.79
CA PRO A 138 -7.46 1.08 -20.11
C PRO A 138 -6.72 2.40 -19.93
N ARG A 139 -6.72 3.22 -20.97
CA ARG A 139 -6.20 4.59 -20.93
C ARG A 139 -7.36 5.55 -21.06
N THR A 140 -7.47 6.50 -20.14
CA THR A 140 -8.38 7.63 -20.31
C THR A 140 -7.87 8.50 -21.46
N PHE A 141 -8.62 8.54 -22.56
CA PHE A 141 -8.32 9.38 -23.72
C PHE A 141 -8.54 10.86 -23.37
N ALA A 142 -7.56 11.53 -22.73
CA ALA A 142 -7.51 13.00 -22.67
C ALA A 142 -6.17 13.59 -22.20
N THR A 143 -5.34 12.88 -21.45
CA THR A 143 -4.15 13.46 -20.81
C THR A 143 -3.00 12.45 -20.83
N MET A 144 -1.81 12.87 -21.27
CA MET A 144 -0.58 12.05 -21.33
C MET A 144 -0.03 11.64 -19.94
N GLU A 145 -0.82 11.76 -18.87
CA GLU A 145 -0.40 11.63 -17.47
C GLU A 145 -1.23 10.56 -16.73
N CYS A 146 -1.34 9.35 -17.30
CA CYS A 146 -2.24 8.30 -16.78
C CYS A 146 -1.85 7.74 -15.38
N SER A 147 -0.64 7.97 -14.86
CA SER A 147 -0.27 7.49 -13.50
C SER A 147 -0.59 8.49 -12.39
N ALA A 148 -0.79 9.77 -12.71
CA ALA A 148 -0.98 10.82 -11.71
C ALA A 148 -2.44 11.05 -11.31
N GLU A 149 -3.40 10.35 -11.93
CA GLU A 149 -4.83 10.59 -11.69
C GLU A 149 -5.45 9.65 -10.64
N GLY A 150 -4.71 8.62 -10.19
CA GLY A 150 -5.16 7.73 -9.11
C GLY A 150 -6.33 6.81 -9.50
N HIS A 151 -6.46 6.45 -10.77
CA HIS A 151 -7.51 5.53 -11.21
C HIS A 151 -7.26 4.10 -10.73
N LEU A 152 -8.26 3.52 -10.05
CA LEU A 152 -8.22 2.14 -9.58
C LEU A 152 -8.99 1.23 -10.53
N PHE A 153 -8.34 0.15 -10.96
CA PHE A 153 -8.93 -0.87 -11.82
C PHE A 153 -8.89 -2.24 -11.15
N LYS A 154 -9.91 -3.05 -11.41
CA LYS A 154 -9.95 -4.48 -11.08
C LYS A 154 -9.70 -5.28 -12.35
N LEU A 155 -8.70 -6.17 -12.31
CA LEU A 155 -8.44 -7.13 -13.38
C LEU A 155 -9.17 -8.44 -13.06
N TYR A 156 -10.13 -8.82 -13.90
CA TYR A 156 -10.79 -10.10 -13.84
C TYR A 156 -10.14 -11.07 -14.83
N ILE A 157 -9.81 -12.26 -14.36
CA ILE A 157 -9.24 -13.34 -15.16
C ILE A 157 -10.18 -14.52 -15.05
N SER A 158 -10.81 -14.89 -16.16
CA SER A 158 -11.69 -16.05 -16.23
C SER A 158 -10.88 -17.36 -16.32
N SER A 159 -11.51 -18.48 -16.01
CA SER A 159 -10.92 -19.81 -16.22
C SER A 159 -10.68 -20.13 -17.71
N SER A 160 -11.34 -19.43 -18.63
CA SER A 160 -11.09 -19.52 -20.08
C SER A 160 -9.86 -18.72 -20.53
N GLY A 161 -9.16 -18.03 -19.61
CA GLY A 161 -8.01 -17.18 -19.92
C GLY A 161 -8.39 -15.80 -20.45
N GLU A 162 -9.66 -15.40 -20.31
CA GLU A 162 -10.14 -14.09 -20.74
C GLU A 162 -9.79 -13.04 -19.67
N ILE A 163 -9.21 -11.92 -20.11
CA ILE A 163 -8.70 -10.86 -19.24
C ILE A 163 -9.51 -9.59 -19.46
N GLN A 164 -10.25 -9.16 -18.43
CA GLN A 164 -11.13 -7.99 -18.49
C GLN A 164 -10.81 -6.98 -17.40
N TRP A 165 -10.81 -5.69 -17.76
CA TRP A 165 -10.57 -4.58 -16.84
C TRP A 165 -11.88 -3.91 -16.47
N PHE A 166 -12.07 -3.69 -15.18
CA PHE A 166 -13.19 -2.95 -14.63
C PHE A 166 -12.68 -1.71 -13.91
N PHE A 167 -13.13 -0.52 -14.34
CA PHE A 167 -12.87 0.71 -13.60
C PHE A 167 -13.69 0.70 -12.31
N ILE A 168 -13.03 0.97 -11.19
CA ILE A 168 -13.69 1.04 -9.88
C ILE A 168 -14.04 2.49 -9.57
N ASP A 169 -13.01 3.32 -9.34
CA ASP A 169 -13.15 4.73 -8.99
C ASP A 169 -11.79 5.44 -9.09
N ALA A 170 -11.78 6.76 -8.92
CA ALA A 170 -10.58 7.58 -8.77
C ALA A 170 -10.27 7.83 -7.28
N VAL A 171 -9.03 7.56 -6.87
CA VAL A 171 -8.50 7.83 -5.53
C VAL A 171 -7.32 8.79 -5.61
N ASN A 172 -6.63 9.07 -4.49
CA ASN A 172 -5.39 9.84 -4.57
C ASN A 172 -4.36 9.10 -5.44
N PRO A 173 -3.40 9.81 -6.06
CA PRO A 173 -2.36 9.18 -6.86
C PRO A 173 -1.68 8.05 -6.09
N ILE A 174 -1.59 6.87 -6.70
CA ILE A 174 -1.09 5.66 -6.06
C ILE A 174 0.39 5.52 -6.40
N SER A 175 1.24 5.39 -5.38
CA SER A 175 2.68 5.16 -5.52
C SER A 175 2.98 3.68 -5.79
N GLN A 176 4.21 3.25 -5.55
CA GLN A 176 4.71 1.92 -5.92
C GLN A 176 4.12 0.77 -5.10
N SER A 177 3.28 1.03 -4.09
CA SER A 177 2.82 -0.01 -3.17
C SER A 177 1.35 0.12 -2.80
N MET A 178 0.68 -1.03 -2.84
CA MET A 178 -0.68 -1.25 -2.39
C MET A 178 -0.74 -2.61 -1.69
N CYS A 179 -1.52 -2.69 -0.63
CA CYS A 179 -1.68 -3.90 0.19
C CYS A 179 -3.16 -4.10 0.52
N MET A 180 -3.65 -5.33 0.35
CA MET A 180 -4.95 -5.72 0.86
C MET A 180 -4.82 -6.10 2.34
N LEU A 181 -5.56 -5.40 3.20
CA LEU A 181 -5.57 -5.64 4.64
C LEU A 181 -6.54 -6.75 5.04
N GLY A 182 -7.61 -6.95 4.26
CA GLY A 182 -8.61 -7.99 4.50
C GLY A 182 -9.95 -7.60 3.91
N THR A 183 -11.01 -8.29 4.34
CA THR A 183 -12.38 -8.02 3.90
C THR A 183 -13.27 -7.66 5.07
N ALA A 184 -14.15 -6.67 4.89
CA ALA A 184 -15.14 -6.27 5.89
C ALA A 184 -16.55 -6.27 5.28
N ILE A 185 -17.55 -6.48 6.13
CA ILE A 185 -18.96 -6.41 5.73
C ILE A 185 -19.51 -5.09 6.24
N SER A 186 -19.91 -4.22 5.33
CA SER A 186 -20.65 -3.00 5.65
C SER A 186 -22.14 -3.33 5.69
N VAL A 187 -22.77 -3.08 6.83
CA VAL A 187 -24.22 -3.28 7.00
C VAL A 187 -24.90 -1.92 6.82
N ASN A 188 -25.63 -1.77 5.73
CA ASN A 188 -26.66 -0.75 5.61
C ASN A 188 -28.01 -1.37 6.00
N GLN A 189 -28.97 -0.52 6.37
CA GLN A 189 -30.18 -0.87 7.13
C GLN A 189 -30.94 -2.13 6.66
N ASP A 190 -30.84 -2.53 5.39
CA ASP A 190 -31.41 -3.76 4.85
C ASP A 190 -30.44 -4.62 4.00
N ASP A 191 -29.18 -4.20 3.80
CA ASP A 191 -28.23 -4.87 2.90
C ASP A 191 -26.81 -4.92 3.46
N SER A 192 -26.15 -6.06 3.26
CA SER A 192 -24.75 -6.28 3.65
C SER A 192 -23.86 -6.30 2.41
N ILE A 193 -22.97 -5.32 2.28
CA ILE A 193 -21.99 -5.25 1.20
C ILE A 193 -20.64 -5.75 1.72
N ARG A 194 -20.05 -6.73 1.03
CA ARG A 194 -18.67 -7.12 1.29
C ARG A 194 -17.73 -6.10 0.64
N ASN A 195 -16.73 -5.66 1.37
CA ASN A 195 -15.71 -4.72 0.92
C ASN A 195 -14.32 -5.31 1.13
N ASP A 196 -13.45 -5.15 0.15
CA ASP A 196 -12.01 -5.35 0.27
C ASP A 196 -11.39 -4.08 0.85
N ILE A 197 -10.67 -4.21 1.96
CA ILE A 197 -9.95 -3.10 2.58
C ILE A 197 -8.55 -3.05 1.98
N LEU A 198 -8.23 -1.93 1.34
CA LEU A 198 -6.93 -1.67 0.75
C LEU A 198 -6.24 -0.53 1.47
N LEU A 199 -4.95 -0.68 1.73
CA LEU A 199 -4.03 0.40 2.09
C LEU A 199 -3.13 0.64 0.88
N TYR A 200 -3.02 1.89 0.44
CA TYR A 200 -2.07 2.26 -0.60
C TYR A 200 -1.24 3.47 -0.20
N ALA A 201 0.00 3.49 -0.67
CA ALA A 201 0.89 4.63 -0.49
C ALA A 201 0.55 5.72 -1.50
N GLY A 202 0.30 6.94 -1.04
CA GLY A 202 0.02 8.07 -1.92
C GLY A 202 1.29 8.64 -2.57
N GLU A 203 1.30 8.80 -3.89
CA GLU A 203 2.40 9.45 -4.61
C GLU A 203 2.23 10.97 -4.54
N CYS A 204 3.11 11.64 -3.80
CA CYS A 204 3.02 13.08 -3.55
C CYS A 204 1.67 13.52 -2.94
N ALA A 205 0.97 12.59 -2.29
CA ALA A 205 -0.38 12.72 -1.76
C ALA A 205 -0.51 11.95 -0.44
N ASN A 206 -1.58 12.22 0.32
CA ASN A 206 -1.91 11.41 1.50
C ASN A 206 -2.13 9.95 1.09
N SER A 207 -1.57 9.04 1.88
CA SER A 207 -1.87 7.61 1.77
C SER A 207 -3.26 7.36 2.35
N GLN A 208 -3.98 6.35 1.88
CA GLN A 208 -5.34 6.10 2.36
C GLN A 208 -5.58 4.62 2.64
N VAL A 209 -6.38 4.37 3.66
CA VAL A 209 -7.09 3.10 3.85
C VAL A 209 -8.48 3.28 3.24
N ILE A 210 -8.81 2.45 2.26
CA ILE A 210 -10.07 2.52 1.52
C ILE A 210 -10.81 1.18 1.61
N ALA A 211 -12.13 1.24 1.56
CA ALA A 211 -13.00 0.10 1.36
C ALA A 211 -13.49 0.10 -0.08
N VAL A 212 -13.17 -0.97 -0.80
CA VAL A 212 -13.58 -1.22 -2.18
C VAL A 212 -14.70 -2.26 -2.18
N PRO A 213 -15.91 -1.93 -2.64
CA PRO A 213 -17.00 -2.89 -2.68
C PRO A 213 -16.68 -4.08 -3.60
N CYS A 214 -16.85 -5.29 -3.07
CA CYS A 214 -16.75 -6.54 -3.82
C CYS A 214 -18.08 -6.78 -4.53
N TYR A 215 -18.17 -6.44 -5.80
CA TYR A 215 -19.34 -6.79 -6.62
C TYR A 215 -19.28 -8.26 -7.03
N ASP A 216 -20.39 -8.99 -6.85
CA ASP A 216 -20.75 -10.06 -7.77
C ASP A 216 -21.30 -9.40 -9.04
N ILE A 217 -20.91 -9.92 -10.20
CA ILE A 217 -20.72 -9.17 -11.45
C ILE A 217 -21.97 -8.50 -12.05
N ASP A 218 -23.20 -8.74 -11.58
CA ASP A 218 -24.39 -8.37 -12.37
C ASP A 218 -25.37 -7.38 -11.75
N GLU A 219 -25.27 -7.03 -10.48
CA GLU A 219 -26.27 -6.16 -9.87
C GLU A 219 -25.57 -5.25 -8.86
N TRP A 220 -25.44 -3.96 -9.16
CA TRP A 220 -25.73 -2.83 -8.26
C TRP A 220 -25.18 -1.48 -8.81
N PRO A 221 -25.86 -0.36 -8.51
CA PRO A 221 -25.47 0.96 -9.02
C PRO A 221 -24.22 1.48 -8.30
N ALA A 222 -23.13 1.64 -9.05
CA ALA A 222 -21.99 2.53 -8.78
C ALA A 222 -21.70 2.81 -7.29
N SER A 223 -21.35 1.78 -6.51
CA SER A 223 -20.90 2.03 -5.14
C SER A 223 -19.48 2.59 -5.17
N LYS A 224 -19.40 3.85 -4.74
CA LYS A 224 -18.17 4.64 -4.66
C LYS A 224 -17.21 4.03 -3.64
N ILE A 225 -15.90 4.15 -3.88
CA ILE A 225 -14.90 3.80 -2.87
C ILE A 225 -15.13 4.64 -1.61
N ILE A 226 -15.06 4.00 -0.44
CA ILE A 226 -15.18 4.67 0.85
C ILE A 226 -13.79 4.85 1.44
N VAL A 227 -13.40 6.10 1.74
CA VAL A 227 -12.17 6.38 2.47
C VAL A 227 -12.41 6.14 3.95
N LEU A 228 -11.73 5.15 4.52
CA LEU A 228 -11.82 4.80 5.94
C LEU A 228 -10.86 5.64 6.79
N GLN A 229 -9.66 5.90 6.26
CA GLN A 229 -8.64 6.66 6.97
C GLN A 229 -7.70 7.37 5.98
N ASP A 230 -7.43 8.64 6.26
CA ASP A 230 -6.34 9.39 5.64
C ASP A 230 -5.08 9.31 6.51
N LEU A 231 -3.98 8.95 5.87
CA LEU A 231 -2.64 8.97 6.43
C LEU A 231 -1.88 10.14 5.82
N ILE A 232 -1.71 11.17 6.65
CA ILE A 232 -1.06 12.41 6.27
C ILE A 232 0.33 12.14 5.68
N ASN A 233 0.57 12.64 4.46
CA ASN A 233 1.86 12.65 3.82
C ASN A 233 2.29 14.09 3.56
N ARG A 234 3.54 14.42 3.90
CA ARG A 234 4.13 15.76 3.63
C ARG A 234 5.09 15.74 2.46
N ALA A 235 5.40 14.57 1.92
CA ALA A 235 6.26 14.45 0.76
C ALA A 235 5.52 14.78 -0.55
N PRO A 236 6.21 15.35 -1.54
CA PRO A 236 7.53 15.96 -1.44
C PRO A 236 7.45 17.30 -0.71
N ILE A 237 8.45 17.60 0.12
CA ILE A 237 8.64 18.94 0.67
C ILE A 237 9.49 19.70 -0.34
N THR A 238 8.92 20.73 -0.97
CA THR A 238 9.58 21.50 -2.03
C THR A 238 10.28 22.74 -1.49
N ASP A 239 9.75 23.33 -0.43
CA ASP A 239 10.34 24.49 0.25
C ASP A 239 9.93 24.51 1.73
N VAL A 240 10.76 25.13 2.58
CA VAL A 240 10.53 25.25 4.04
C VAL A 240 11.00 26.61 4.54
N GLN A 241 10.16 27.26 5.33
CA GLN A 241 10.49 28.48 6.07
C GLN A 241 10.24 28.31 7.56
N ILE A 242 11.13 28.86 8.39
CA ILE A 242 10.92 28.95 9.84
C ILE A 242 10.15 30.23 10.13
N MET A 243 9.02 30.12 10.81
CA MET A 243 8.24 31.24 11.32
C MET A 243 8.35 31.29 12.84
N PRO A 244 8.99 32.34 13.40
CA PRO A 244 9.12 32.47 14.83
C PRO A 244 7.79 32.83 15.50
N GLU A 245 7.61 32.35 16.74
CA GLU A 245 6.55 32.78 17.68
C GLU A 245 5.09 32.59 17.23
N ILE A 246 4.76 31.59 16.40
CA ILE A 246 3.35 31.31 16.03
C ILE A 246 2.50 30.94 17.26
N SER A 247 3.04 30.13 18.18
CA SER A 247 2.32 29.61 19.34
C SER A 247 3.14 29.70 20.62
N GLY A 248 3.31 30.92 21.14
CA GLY A 248 3.97 31.20 22.41
C GLY A 248 5.44 30.80 22.41
N GLU A 249 6.36 31.73 22.13
CA GLU A 249 7.82 31.55 22.11
C GLU A 249 8.37 30.36 21.29
N GLN A 250 7.52 29.55 20.64
CA GLN A 250 7.91 28.38 19.86
C GLN A 250 7.89 28.71 18.37
N ASP A 251 8.99 28.35 17.71
CA ASP A 251 9.12 28.41 16.26
C ASP A 251 8.32 27.31 15.58
N ALA A 252 7.80 27.61 14.39
CA ALA A 252 7.09 26.68 13.54
C ALA A 252 7.79 26.55 12.19
N PHE A 253 7.73 25.36 11.59
CA PHE A 253 8.10 25.17 10.19
C PHE A 253 6.86 25.31 9.31
N ILE A 254 6.96 26.13 8.28
CA ILE A 254 5.98 26.21 7.20
C ILE A 254 6.59 25.53 5.99
N ALA A 255 5.98 24.43 5.54
CA ALA A 255 6.47 23.62 4.44
C ALA A 255 5.46 23.60 3.28
N CYS A 256 5.96 23.81 2.06
CA CYS A 256 5.24 23.51 0.83
C CYS A 256 5.32 22.01 0.57
N SER A 257 4.20 21.31 0.70
CA SER A 257 4.10 19.85 0.65
C SER A 257 3.22 19.38 -0.51
N GLY A 258 3.51 18.22 -1.08
CA GLY A 258 2.66 17.58 -2.09
C GLY A 258 2.84 18.15 -3.51
N MET A 259 2.11 17.59 -4.47
CA MET A 259 2.19 18.00 -5.88
C MET A 259 0.80 18.06 -6.54
N GLY A 260 0.65 18.91 -7.56
CA GLY A 260 -0.60 19.02 -8.33
C GLY A 260 -1.80 19.39 -7.45
N LYS A 261 -2.89 18.63 -7.57
CA LYS A 261 -4.12 18.84 -6.77
C LYS A 261 -3.95 18.55 -5.27
N GLN A 262 -2.85 17.89 -4.89
CA GLN A 262 -2.54 17.49 -3.51
C GLN A 262 -1.55 18.44 -2.84
N GLY A 263 -1.15 19.52 -3.53
CA GLY A 263 -0.28 20.56 -2.98
C GLY A 263 -0.94 21.26 -1.78
N SER A 264 -0.19 21.38 -0.69
CA SER A 264 -0.65 22.01 0.55
C SER A 264 0.46 22.76 1.27
N LEU A 265 0.09 23.81 2.02
CA LEU A 265 0.96 24.41 3.02
C LEU A 265 0.74 23.71 4.35
N THR A 266 1.82 23.19 4.92
CA THR A 266 1.79 22.51 6.21
C THR A 266 2.55 23.33 7.24
N ILE A 267 1.91 23.60 8.37
CA ILE A 267 2.56 24.18 9.54
C ILE A 267 2.87 23.04 10.52
N MET A 268 4.13 22.90 10.90
CA MET A 268 4.61 21.91 11.86
C MET A 268 5.17 22.64 13.08
N THR A 269 4.55 22.43 14.23
CA THR A 269 4.95 23.00 15.52
C THR A 269 5.45 21.90 16.45
N HIS A 270 6.45 22.20 17.27
CA HIS A 270 6.92 21.27 18.30
C HIS A 270 6.08 21.41 19.58
N GLY A 271 5.12 20.50 19.79
CA GLY A 271 4.32 20.50 21.02
C GLY A 271 2.99 19.75 20.88
N VAL A 272 2.16 19.84 21.92
CA VAL A 272 0.78 19.33 21.89
C VAL A 272 -0.15 20.45 21.45
N ALA A 273 -0.86 20.25 20.35
CA ALA A 273 -1.86 21.19 19.89
C ALA A 273 -3.01 21.28 20.91
N THR A 274 -3.30 22.49 21.39
CA THR A 274 -4.44 22.76 22.27
C THR A 274 -5.43 23.68 21.56
N SER A 275 -6.73 23.35 21.58
CA SER A 275 -7.78 24.25 21.08
C SER A 275 -8.47 24.95 22.26
N THR A 276 -8.60 26.28 22.16
CA THR A 276 -9.39 27.04 23.13
C THR A 276 -10.87 26.95 22.77
N LEU A 277 -11.61 26.06 23.44
CA LEU A 277 -13.05 25.90 23.23
C LEU A 277 -13.87 27.04 23.86
N ALA A 278 -13.40 27.55 25.00
CA ALA A 278 -14.05 28.65 25.70
C ALA A 278 -13.00 29.55 26.35
N CYS A 279 -13.21 30.86 26.22
CA CYS A 279 -12.48 31.88 26.94
C CYS A 279 -13.49 32.84 27.55
N SER A 280 -13.48 32.97 28.87
CA SER A 280 -14.37 33.90 29.57
C SER A 280 -13.77 35.30 29.61
N LYS A 281 -14.60 36.32 29.41
CA LYS A 281 -14.21 37.74 29.50
C LYS A 281 -13.90 38.22 30.93
N ALA A 282 -14.23 37.42 31.95
CA ALA A 282 -13.95 37.76 33.34
C ALA A 282 -12.43 37.74 33.61
N GLN A 283 -11.91 38.74 34.32
CA GLN A 283 -10.49 38.79 34.67
C GLN A 283 -10.18 37.74 35.75
N TRP A 284 -9.73 36.57 35.32
CA TRP A 284 -9.20 35.49 36.18
C TRP A 284 -7.76 35.74 36.62
N LYS A 285 -7.45 36.99 36.97
CA LYS A 285 -6.08 37.36 37.38
C LYS A 285 -5.73 36.69 38.70
N GLY A 286 -4.57 36.05 38.74
CA GLY A 286 -4.02 35.47 39.97
C GLY A 286 -4.57 34.10 40.35
N ILE A 287 -5.30 33.40 39.47
CA ILE A 287 -5.55 31.96 39.67
C ILE A 287 -4.21 31.24 39.72
N THR A 288 -4.02 30.42 40.75
CA THR A 288 -2.82 29.59 40.90
C THR A 288 -3.11 28.10 40.71
N ARG A 289 -4.36 27.67 40.94
CA ARG A 289 -4.78 26.27 40.87
C ARG A 289 -6.21 26.14 40.36
N LEU A 290 -6.44 25.06 39.61
CA LEU A 290 -7.74 24.67 39.07
C LEU A 290 -7.99 23.20 39.43
N TRP A 291 -9.21 22.88 39.84
CA TRP A 291 -9.66 21.51 40.06
C TRP A 291 -11.00 21.27 39.38
N SER A 292 -11.11 20.14 38.68
CA SER A 292 -12.39 19.60 38.24
C SER A 292 -13.02 18.83 39.39
N ILE A 293 -14.24 19.20 39.77
CA ILE A 293 -15.00 18.53 40.82
C ILE A 293 -16.24 17.93 40.15
N ASN A 294 -16.35 16.61 40.23
CA ASN A 294 -17.58 15.93 39.89
C ASN A 294 -18.39 15.81 41.19
N ASP A 295 -19.66 16.23 41.15
CA ASP A 295 -20.55 15.94 42.27
C ASP A 295 -20.70 14.41 42.39
N LEU A 296 -20.59 13.88 43.60
CA LEU A 296 -20.75 12.45 43.91
C LEU A 296 -22.17 12.13 44.38
N SER A 297 -23.07 13.12 44.35
CA SER A 297 -24.48 12.92 44.72
C SER A 297 -25.17 12.08 43.64
N SER A 298 -25.77 10.95 44.05
CA SER A 298 -26.34 9.91 43.19
C SER A 298 -27.64 10.33 42.47
N SER A 299 -27.64 11.45 41.75
CA SER A 299 -28.77 11.92 40.94
C SER A 299 -28.33 12.12 39.48
N PRO A 300 -29.16 11.78 38.48
CA PRO A 300 -28.77 11.77 37.06
C PRO A 300 -28.60 13.18 36.42
N GLN A 301 -28.43 14.22 37.24
CA GLN A 301 -28.11 15.59 36.81
C GLN A 301 -26.78 16.05 37.41
N ASP A 302 -25.73 15.22 37.23
CA ASP A 302 -24.36 15.58 37.60
C ASP A 302 -23.92 16.80 36.79
N THR A 303 -23.88 17.96 37.44
CA THR A 303 -23.32 19.18 36.84
C THR A 303 -21.84 19.26 37.25
N PRO A 304 -20.90 19.02 36.32
CA PRO A 304 -19.48 19.12 36.65
C PRO A 304 -19.15 20.56 37.05
N GLY A 305 -18.38 20.70 38.13
CA GLY A 305 -17.95 21.98 38.68
C GLY A 305 -16.47 22.23 38.44
N LEU A 306 -16.09 23.49 38.27
CA LEU A 306 -14.71 23.94 38.23
C LEU A 306 -14.44 24.83 39.44
N LEU A 307 -13.51 24.41 40.31
CA LEU A 307 -13.02 25.24 41.40
C LEU A 307 -11.73 25.94 40.98
N ALA A 308 -11.72 27.26 41.04
CA ALA A 308 -10.56 28.10 40.80
C ALA A 308 -10.12 28.78 42.10
N SER A 309 -8.84 28.66 42.46
CA SER A 309 -8.30 29.29 43.67
C SER A 309 -7.19 30.29 43.34
N SER A 310 -7.22 31.41 44.04
CA SER A 310 -6.21 32.45 44.09
C SER A 310 -5.62 32.57 45.50
N SER A 311 -4.67 33.47 45.70
CA SER A 311 -4.10 33.78 47.02
C SER A 311 -5.07 34.52 47.95
N ILE A 312 -6.16 35.08 47.41
CA ILE A 312 -7.09 35.96 48.14
C ILE A 312 -8.49 35.34 48.23
N ASP A 313 -8.90 34.58 47.22
CA ASP A 313 -10.25 34.01 47.12
C ASP A 313 -10.29 32.66 46.35
N SER A 314 -11.38 31.92 46.53
CA SER A 314 -11.71 30.73 45.75
C SER A 314 -13.09 30.90 45.13
N LYS A 315 -13.22 30.59 43.85
CA LYS A 315 -14.46 30.72 43.07
C LYS A 315 -14.87 29.35 42.54
N PHE A 316 -16.14 29.01 42.74
CA PHE A 316 -16.72 27.79 42.21
C PHE A 316 -17.62 28.12 41.02
N LEU A 317 -17.41 27.43 39.92
CA LEU A 317 -18.20 27.52 38.70
C LEU A 317 -18.94 26.21 38.51
N VAL A 318 -20.22 26.30 38.15
CA VAL A 318 -21.03 25.15 37.76
C VAL A 318 -21.20 25.19 36.26
N VAL A 319 -20.86 24.09 35.58
CA VAL A 319 -21.15 23.94 34.15
C VAL A 319 -22.62 23.58 34.02
N LYS A 320 -23.42 24.51 33.48
CA LYS A 320 -24.79 24.20 33.06
C LYS A 320 -24.75 23.70 31.63
N GLY A 321 -25.23 22.46 31.42
CA GLY A 321 -25.54 21.91 30.10
C GLY A 321 -26.75 22.56 29.46
#